data_AF-A0A812KMZ0-F1
#
_entry.id   AF-A0A812KMZ0-F1
#
_cell.length_a   1.000
_cell.length_b   1.000
_cell.length_c   1.000
_cell.angle_alpha   90.00
_cell.angle_beta   90.00
_cell.angle_gamma   90.00
#
_symmetry.space_group_name_H-M   'P 1'
#
loop_
_entity.id
_entity.type
_entity.pdbx_description
1 polymer ?
#
loop_
_entity_poly.entity_id
_entity_poly.type
_entity_poly.pdbx_seq_one_letter_code
_entity_poly.pdbx_strand_id
1 'polypeptide(L)'
;MCFGEHQNGWSYRCESSCAVGSTPCTPNGQDPFQTSSLVECCTGLEMCLGQYGSSEAFGYRCFEQCPATCTQKGDNVYQSGGPRPDAASENAQETRGSPIGKAFRLEHAAGLQVEKLWAKEAVLCLTSACLRDGQWSHRCFNKCWMGEYHPHFDTTPDYLDIAASAKGVRGNDGDLSDNYYLVIGDNGGCAGGCDGCCGWQWQVANKMKEYVHNRKAANPRSTLLFILLVGDNFYWTGASPGRFDATWKSVYQELADYPWFVILGNHDFGNDDPDCLCPFFHERARCTAADATAAGCGGAKPYSIANQSYACNQLNADKGGVDGDLRRNFHIPDFTFFYTIPELDFELIGLDYNWYDRHGIGGNGYGPSGGGRGVAKSCGGVARVEDSLARLRDASNKILDERAKAAAWTNYAIISHYPDWAQEGINLRHKFLQGMHQEQDTWLALVAAGAPWCTLHSELTTAMDLERPPSCKMYSEAAQKRVLNFYGHTHIQQCVPPLDNRGDKEDPSLCTDILTGGAGGCCGDKPAGFVAVTWNKDGKMTNECFLQEDCTIRDWSLVQENATRSAAKPTKVPAGKQEQVCHNTVDDPRCPGYAGPLKL
;
A
#
# COMPACT_ATOMS: atom_id res chain seq x y z
N MET A 1 -19.90 -4.78 36.53
CA MET A 1 -20.56 -3.47 36.45
C MET A 1 -21.41 -3.48 35.19
N CYS A 2 -22.71 -3.26 35.30
CA CYS A 2 -23.67 -3.21 34.20
C CYS A 2 -24.14 -1.76 33.99
N PHE A 3 -24.25 -1.32 32.74
CA PHE A 3 -24.73 0.03 32.37
C PHE A 3 -26.13 -0.08 31.79
N GLY A 4 -27.08 0.70 32.31
CA GLY A 4 -28.47 0.64 31.84
C GLY A 4 -29.32 1.83 32.27
N GLU A 5 -30.47 1.98 31.62
CA GLU A 5 -31.46 3.01 31.93
C GLU A 5 -32.38 2.55 33.06
N HIS A 6 -32.46 3.35 34.12
CA HIS A 6 -33.32 3.12 35.26
C HIS A 6 -34.30 4.29 35.41
N GLN A 7 -35.28 4.18 36.33
CA GLN A 7 -36.37 5.17 36.49
C GLN A 7 -35.91 6.63 36.71
N ASN A 8 -34.62 6.87 37.00
CA ASN A 8 -34.01 8.19 37.18
C ASN A 8 -32.82 8.48 36.22
N GLY A 9 -32.74 7.78 35.08
CA GLY A 9 -31.68 7.96 34.07
C GLY A 9 -30.64 6.84 34.02
N TRP A 10 -29.57 7.08 33.25
CA TRP A 10 -28.51 6.11 32.97
C TRP A 10 -27.49 6.03 34.10
N SER A 11 -27.22 4.83 34.62
CA SER A 11 -26.21 4.64 35.67
C SER A 11 -25.55 3.25 35.63
N TYR A 12 -24.45 3.11 36.36
CA TYR A 12 -23.71 1.85 36.50
C TYR A 12 -24.11 1.14 37.80
N ARG A 13 -24.35 -0.18 37.74
CA ARG A 13 -24.65 -1.02 38.91
C ARG A 13 -23.75 -2.25 38.97
N CYS A 14 -23.41 -2.69 40.18
CA CYS A 14 -22.72 -3.97 40.38
C CYS A 14 -23.75 -5.08 40.55
N GLU A 15 -23.92 -5.90 39.51
CA GLU A 15 -24.77 -7.10 39.54
C GLU A 15 -23.93 -8.34 39.19
N SER A 16 -24.34 -9.51 39.69
CA SER A 16 -23.61 -10.78 39.54
C SER A 16 -23.63 -11.34 38.11
N SER A 17 -24.55 -10.86 37.26
CA SER A 17 -24.59 -11.12 35.83
C SER A 17 -25.48 -10.05 35.18
N CYS A 18 -25.00 -9.37 34.14
CA CYS A 18 -25.86 -8.49 33.35
C CYS A 18 -26.79 -9.39 32.53
N ALA A 19 -28.04 -9.56 32.96
CA ALA A 19 -29.04 -10.28 32.19
C ALA A 19 -29.38 -9.43 30.95
N VAL A 20 -28.60 -9.59 29.89
CA VAL A 20 -29.01 -9.15 28.56
C VAL A 20 -30.16 -10.07 28.20
N GLY A 21 -31.39 -9.61 28.38
CA GLY A 21 -32.52 -10.22 27.72
C GLY A 21 -32.28 -10.08 26.22
N SER A 22 -31.59 -11.05 25.62
CA SER A 22 -31.33 -11.12 24.20
C SER A 22 -32.66 -11.38 23.51
N THR A 23 -33.41 -10.32 23.22
CA THR A 23 -34.39 -10.42 22.16
C THR A 23 -33.60 -10.80 20.91
N PRO A 24 -33.93 -11.93 20.25
CA PRO A 24 -33.14 -12.51 19.16
C PRO A 24 -33.14 -11.66 17.88
N CYS A 25 -33.77 -10.49 17.93
CA CYS A 25 -33.98 -9.58 16.82
C CYS A 25 -34.12 -8.14 17.33
N THR A 26 -33.89 -7.18 16.45
CA THR A 26 -34.00 -5.74 16.69
C THR A 26 -35.45 -5.28 16.62
N PRO A 27 -36.02 -4.68 17.69
CA PRO A 27 -37.40 -4.22 17.71
C PRO A 27 -37.67 -3.02 16.78
N ASN A 28 -38.95 -2.75 16.54
CA ASN A 28 -39.41 -1.59 15.77
C ASN A 28 -38.87 -0.27 16.36
N GLY A 29 -38.31 0.57 15.50
CA GLY A 29 -37.69 1.86 15.80
C GLY A 29 -36.26 1.80 16.33
N GLN A 30 -35.64 0.62 16.48
CA GLN A 30 -34.27 0.48 17.00
C GLN A 30 -33.24 0.26 15.87
N ASP A 31 -32.00 0.63 16.16
CA ASP A 31 -30.87 0.49 15.24
C ASP A 31 -30.31 -0.95 15.29
N PRO A 32 -30.34 -1.70 14.18
CA PRO A 32 -29.87 -3.08 14.14
C PRO A 32 -28.35 -3.22 14.31
N PHE A 33 -27.60 -2.12 14.34
CA PHE A 33 -26.15 -2.08 14.58
C PHE A 33 -25.78 -1.53 15.97
N GLN A 34 -26.75 -1.25 16.84
CA GLN A 34 -26.51 -0.60 18.15
C GLN A 34 -25.48 -1.34 19.02
N THR A 35 -25.35 -2.66 18.88
CA THR A 35 -24.41 -3.51 19.63
C THR A 35 -23.04 -3.66 18.95
N SER A 36 -22.75 -2.86 17.92
CA SER A 36 -21.56 -3.02 17.05
C SER A 36 -21.51 -4.34 16.28
N SER A 37 -22.62 -5.06 16.21
CA SER A 37 -22.84 -6.25 15.38
C SER A 37 -24.26 -6.21 14.84
N LEU A 38 -24.46 -6.68 13.61
CA LEU A 38 -25.79 -6.69 12.99
C LEU A 38 -26.70 -7.68 13.74
N VAL A 39 -27.79 -7.17 14.30
CA VAL A 39 -28.91 -7.97 14.83
C VAL A 39 -30.11 -7.76 13.92
N GLU A 40 -30.57 -8.82 13.23
CA GLU A 40 -31.66 -8.72 12.26
C GLU A 40 -32.94 -8.12 12.87
N CYS A 41 -33.69 -7.37 12.08
CA CYS A 41 -34.98 -6.85 12.50
C CYS A 41 -35.95 -7.99 12.83
N CYS A 42 -36.81 -7.79 13.83
CA CYS A 42 -37.82 -8.79 14.18
C CYS A 42 -38.77 -9.09 13.01
N THR A 43 -39.34 -10.31 12.98
CA THR A 43 -40.27 -10.75 11.93
C THR A 43 -41.37 -9.72 11.67
N GLY A 44 -41.52 -9.33 10.40
CA GLY A 44 -42.49 -8.31 9.98
C GLY A 44 -41.93 -6.89 9.96
N LEU A 45 -40.66 -6.70 10.29
CA LEU A 45 -39.95 -5.43 10.18
C LEU A 45 -38.89 -5.50 9.06
N GLU A 46 -38.67 -4.38 8.39
CA GLU A 46 -37.61 -4.15 7.42
C GLU A 46 -36.58 -3.14 7.95
N MET A 47 -35.33 -3.29 7.52
CA MET A 47 -34.25 -2.37 7.87
C MET A 47 -34.28 -1.14 6.94
N CYS A 48 -34.53 0.03 7.51
CA CYS A 48 -34.71 1.28 6.79
C CYS A 48 -33.53 2.22 7.02
N LEU A 49 -33.00 2.85 5.97
CA LEU A 49 -31.98 3.90 6.06
C LEU A 49 -32.65 5.27 6.02
N GLY A 50 -32.40 6.10 7.01
CA GLY A 50 -32.99 7.43 7.06
C GLY A 50 -32.32 8.33 8.10
N GLN A 51 -32.70 9.60 8.09
CA GLN A 51 -32.40 10.52 9.19
C GLN A 51 -33.44 10.32 10.29
N TYR A 52 -32.99 9.90 11.46
CA TYR A 52 -33.87 9.61 12.59
C TYR A 52 -33.53 10.53 13.76
N GLY A 53 -34.41 11.50 14.04
CA GLY A 53 -34.23 12.49 15.10
C GLY A 53 -33.66 13.81 14.59
N SER A 54 -33.05 14.60 15.48
CA SER A 54 -32.45 15.90 15.17
C SER A 54 -30.99 15.84 14.71
N SER A 55 -30.42 14.65 14.56
CA SER A 55 -29.07 14.49 14.02
C SER A 55 -29.11 14.56 12.49
N GLU A 56 -28.20 15.31 11.88
CA GLU A 56 -28.03 15.34 10.42
C GLU A 56 -27.50 14.02 9.84
N ALA A 57 -27.11 13.06 10.69
CA ALA A 57 -26.57 11.76 10.30
C ALA A 57 -27.68 10.77 9.88
N PHE A 58 -27.42 10.03 8.81
CA PHE A 58 -28.22 8.87 8.41
C PHE A 58 -27.86 7.66 9.28
N GLY A 59 -28.85 6.88 9.67
CA GLY A 59 -28.66 5.62 10.39
C GLY A 59 -29.67 4.56 9.92
N TYR A 60 -29.49 3.32 10.33
CA TYR A 60 -30.46 2.24 10.07
C TYR A 60 -31.41 2.09 11.24
N ARG A 61 -32.69 1.82 10.97
CA ARG A 61 -33.68 1.42 11.98
C ARG A 61 -34.66 0.40 11.42
N CYS A 62 -35.16 -0.49 12.27
CA CYS A 62 -36.16 -1.49 11.88
C CYS A 62 -37.57 -0.88 11.93
N PHE A 63 -38.38 -0.98 10.88
CA PHE A 63 -39.79 -0.55 10.86
C PHE A 63 -40.70 -1.57 10.17
N GLU A 64 -41.99 -1.61 10.49
CA GLU A 64 -42.96 -2.45 9.75
C GLU A 64 -43.06 -2.07 8.27
N GLN A 65 -42.88 -0.79 8.00
CA GLN A 65 -42.78 -0.21 6.66
C GLN A 65 -41.90 1.03 6.75
N CYS A 66 -40.93 1.18 5.86
CA CYS A 66 -40.03 2.32 5.86
C CYS A 66 -40.82 3.63 5.72
N PRO A 67 -40.66 4.60 6.63
CA PRO A 67 -41.25 5.93 6.48
C PRO A 67 -40.92 6.51 5.11
N ALA A 68 -41.84 7.29 4.52
CA ALA A 68 -41.66 7.89 3.20
C ALA A 68 -40.42 8.82 3.09
N THR A 69 -39.84 9.21 4.23
CA THR A 69 -38.60 9.99 4.33
C THR A 69 -37.33 9.12 4.32
N CYS A 70 -37.47 7.80 4.35
CA CYS A 70 -36.36 6.85 4.28
C CYS A 70 -36.11 6.47 2.82
N THR A 71 -34.84 6.28 2.46
CA THR A 71 -34.48 5.68 1.18
C THR A 71 -34.66 4.17 1.33
N GLN A 72 -35.59 3.58 0.58
CA GLN A 72 -35.75 2.14 0.56
C GLN A 72 -34.49 1.50 -0.05
N LYS A 73 -34.19 0.27 0.37
CA LYS A 73 -33.12 -0.55 -0.22
C LYS A 73 -33.49 -0.85 -1.69
N GLY A 74 -33.09 0.04 -2.61
CA GLY A 74 -33.34 -0.10 -4.04
C GLY A 74 -33.53 1.20 -4.82
N ASP A 75 -33.79 2.34 -4.17
CA ASP A 75 -34.09 3.59 -4.87
C ASP A 75 -32.84 4.48 -5.06
N ASN A 76 -32.34 4.53 -6.31
CA ASN A 76 -31.34 5.49 -6.76
C ASN A 76 -31.99 6.89 -6.90
N VAL A 77 -31.58 7.87 -6.08
CA VAL A 77 -31.98 9.27 -6.27
C VAL A 77 -30.80 10.23 -6.15
N TYR A 78 -30.30 10.68 -7.30
CA TYR A 78 -29.75 12.03 -7.50
C TYR A 78 -30.53 12.68 -8.65
N GLN A 79 -31.79 13.07 -8.39
CA GLN A 79 -32.47 14.07 -9.20
C GLN A 79 -33.36 14.94 -8.29
N SER A 80 -32.87 16.13 -7.95
CA SER A 80 -33.58 17.40 -8.15
C SER A 80 -32.78 18.52 -7.50
N GLY A 81 -32.20 19.37 -8.35
CA GLY A 81 -31.63 20.65 -7.95
C GLY A 81 -32.74 21.67 -7.68
N GLY A 82 -32.67 22.32 -6.53
CA GLY A 82 -33.37 23.57 -6.22
C GLY A 82 -32.40 24.75 -6.22
N PRO A 83 -32.83 25.96 -6.62
CA PRO A 83 -31.94 27.08 -6.88
C PRO A 83 -31.50 27.79 -5.59
N ARG A 84 -30.20 28.10 -5.47
CA ARG A 84 -29.66 28.99 -4.43
C ARG A 84 -29.73 30.46 -4.89
N PRO A 85 -30.05 31.40 -3.97
CA PRO A 85 -30.14 32.83 -4.27
C PRO A 85 -28.76 33.51 -4.29
N ASP A 86 -28.73 34.59 -5.07
CA ASP A 86 -27.59 35.45 -5.38
C ASP A 86 -26.87 36.01 -4.15
N ALA A 87 -25.53 35.90 -4.15
CA ALA A 87 -24.66 36.64 -3.24
C ALA A 87 -24.01 37.81 -3.99
N ALA A 88 -24.33 39.01 -3.52
CA ALA A 88 -23.92 40.29 -4.04
C ALA A 88 -22.40 40.51 -3.98
N SER A 89 -21.92 41.24 -4.99
CA SER A 89 -20.59 41.81 -5.12
C SER A 89 -20.34 42.93 -4.11
N GLU A 90 -19.21 42.91 -3.41
CA GLU A 90 -18.62 44.12 -2.82
C GLU A 90 -17.25 44.39 -3.44
N ASN A 91 -17.20 45.55 -4.12
CA ASN A 91 -16.00 46.26 -4.55
C ASN A 91 -15.28 46.82 -3.32
N ALA A 92 -13.95 46.67 -3.25
CA ALA A 92 -13.12 47.54 -2.44
C ALA A 92 -11.92 48.04 -3.27
N GLN A 93 -11.82 49.37 -3.29
CA GLN A 93 -10.97 50.19 -4.15
C GLN A 93 -9.47 50.15 -3.80
N GLU A 94 -8.69 50.42 -4.84
CA GLU A 94 -7.32 50.93 -4.85
C GLU A 94 -7.04 51.98 -3.75
N THR A 95 -5.88 51.85 -3.10
CA THR A 95 -5.07 53.01 -2.71
C THR A 95 -3.60 52.78 -3.07
N ARG A 96 -3.01 53.81 -3.72
CA ARG A 96 -1.62 53.89 -4.20
C ARG A 96 -0.73 54.66 -3.21
N GLY A 97 0.56 54.34 -3.23
CA GLY A 97 1.71 55.19 -2.84
C GLY A 97 2.21 54.96 -1.40
N SER A 98 3.50 54.92 -1.07
CA SER A 98 4.78 55.25 -1.73
C SER A 98 5.93 54.69 -0.85
N PRO A 99 7.21 54.69 -1.27
CA PRO A 99 8.25 53.80 -0.76
C PRO A 99 9.09 54.41 0.37
N ILE A 100 9.57 53.58 1.29
CA ILE A 100 10.70 53.92 2.17
C ILE A 100 11.69 52.76 2.12
N GLY A 101 12.80 52.99 1.41
CA GLY A 101 14.00 52.19 1.54
C GLY A 101 14.67 52.47 2.88
N LYS A 102 15.03 51.41 3.60
CA LYS A 102 16.08 51.45 4.62
C LYS A 102 17.00 50.25 4.43
N ALA A 103 18.23 50.56 4.05
CA ALA A 103 19.36 49.64 4.05
C ALA A 103 19.64 49.21 5.49
N PHE A 104 19.66 47.90 5.74
CA PHE A 104 20.19 47.33 6.97
C PHE A 104 21.70 47.10 6.81
N ARG A 105 22.47 47.75 7.68
CA ARG A 105 23.90 47.56 7.86
C ARG A 105 24.06 46.43 8.89
N LEU A 106 24.66 45.30 8.50
CA LEU A 106 25.05 44.24 9.43
C LEU A 106 26.42 44.57 10.02
N GLU A 107 26.45 44.87 11.32
CA GLU A 107 27.68 44.89 12.11
C GLU A 107 28.00 43.48 12.61
N HIS A 108 29.26 43.10 12.47
CA HIS A 108 29.82 41.84 12.96
C HIS A 108 29.74 41.77 14.49
N ALA A 109 29.20 40.66 15.02
CA ALA A 109 29.51 40.18 16.36
C ALA A 109 29.91 38.72 16.28
N ALA A 110 31.11 38.44 16.81
CA ALA A 110 31.76 37.15 16.78
C ALA A 110 31.19 36.20 17.85
N GLY A 111 31.07 34.92 17.50
CA GLY A 111 31.16 33.81 18.46
C GLY A 111 30.11 32.72 18.28
N LEU A 112 30.41 31.70 17.47
CA LEU A 112 29.98 30.30 17.68
C LEU A 112 30.66 29.38 16.64
N GLN A 113 31.48 28.44 17.13
CA GLN A 113 32.31 27.51 16.35
C GLN A 113 31.55 26.21 15.98
N VAL A 114 30.33 26.31 15.44
CA VAL A 114 29.59 25.15 14.91
C VAL A 114 29.11 25.35 13.45
N GLU A 115 29.25 26.55 12.86
CA GLU A 115 28.72 26.84 11.51
C GLU A 115 29.63 26.45 10.31
N LYS A 116 30.85 25.95 10.54
CA LYS A 116 31.85 25.82 9.45
C LYS A 116 31.66 24.64 8.48
N LEU A 117 30.83 23.65 8.79
CA LEU A 117 30.54 22.53 7.89
C LEU A 117 29.37 22.82 6.94
N TRP A 118 28.28 23.40 7.45
CA TRP A 118 27.13 23.83 6.65
C TRP A 118 27.49 24.92 5.63
N ALA A 119 28.34 25.87 6.03
CA ALA A 119 28.79 26.91 5.12
C ALA A 119 29.62 26.35 3.97
N LYS A 120 30.37 25.25 4.13
CA LYS A 120 31.21 24.71 3.05
C LYS A 120 30.40 23.99 1.98
N GLU A 121 29.43 23.15 2.34
CA GLU A 121 28.59 22.46 1.36
C GLU A 121 27.59 23.40 0.67
N ALA A 122 26.98 24.32 1.42
CA ALA A 122 26.12 25.35 0.83
C ALA A 122 26.91 26.26 -0.12
N VAL A 123 28.13 26.68 0.24
CA VAL A 123 28.98 27.50 -0.63
C VAL A 123 29.48 26.71 -1.84
N LEU A 124 29.81 25.43 -1.72
CA LEU A 124 30.21 24.58 -2.86
C LEU A 124 29.07 24.39 -3.88
N CYS A 125 27.82 24.21 -3.41
CA CYS A 125 26.63 24.14 -4.27
C CYS A 125 26.38 25.50 -4.95
N LEU A 126 26.47 26.61 -4.19
CA LEU A 126 26.17 27.97 -4.69
C LEU A 126 27.23 28.53 -5.65
N THR A 127 28.52 28.17 -5.53
CA THR A 127 29.61 28.88 -6.24
C THR A 127 30.12 28.23 -7.50
N SER A 128 29.97 26.91 -7.69
CA SER A 128 30.62 26.21 -8.81
C SER A 128 29.69 25.81 -9.97
N ALA A 129 28.38 25.65 -9.74
CA ALA A 129 27.44 25.20 -10.76
C ALA A 129 26.28 26.18 -11.06
N CYS A 130 25.99 27.13 -10.16
CA CYS A 130 24.74 27.90 -10.18
C CYS A 130 24.82 29.27 -10.89
N LEU A 131 26.03 29.76 -11.14
CA LEU A 131 26.33 31.03 -11.81
C LEU A 131 26.97 30.75 -13.17
N ARG A 132 26.15 30.44 -14.19
CA ARG A 132 26.53 30.72 -15.58
C ARG A 132 25.82 32.00 -16.00
N ASP A 133 26.58 32.97 -16.49
CA ASP A 133 26.11 34.23 -17.09
C ASP A 133 25.37 35.22 -16.16
N GLY A 134 25.63 35.19 -14.85
CA GLY A 134 25.11 36.20 -13.92
C GLY A 134 23.61 36.12 -13.64
N GLN A 135 22.92 35.08 -14.14
CA GLN A 135 21.54 34.77 -13.80
C GLN A 135 21.47 33.48 -13.00
N TRP A 136 20.81 33.53 -11.85
CA TRP A 136 20.51 32.33 -11.07
C TRP A 136 19.54 31.47 -11.87
N SER A 137 19.96 30.27 -12.29
CA SER A 137 18.99 29.34 -12.87
C SER A 137 18.08 28.83 -11.75
N HIS A 138 16.75 28.98 -11.92
CA HIS A 138 15.75 28.44 -10.99
C HIS A 138 15.96 26.93 -10.71
N ARG A 139 16.53 26.18 -11.66
CA ARG A 139 16.86 24.76 -11.50
C ARG A 139 17.93 24.48 -10.45
N CYS A 140 18.90 25.38 -10.33
CA CYS A 140 20.02 25.21 -9.40
C CYS A 140 19.63 25.50 -7.94
N PHE A 141 18.84 26.56 -7.73
CA PHE A 141 18.31 26.89 -6.40
C PHE A 141 17.45 25.76 -5.83
N ASN A 142 16.60 25.17 -6.68
CA ASN A 142 15.75 24.03 -6.31
C ASN A 142 16.56 22.77 -5.95
N LYS A 143 17.71 22.51 -6.59
CA LYS A 143 18.56 21.36 -6.26
C LYS A 143 19.25 21.52 -4.90
N CYS A 144 19.80 22.69 -4.60
CA CYS A 144 20.52 22.90 -3.34
C CYS A 144 19.57 23.07 -2.13
N TRP A 145 18.32 23.50 -2.33
CA TRP A 145 17.37 23.74 -1.23
C TRP A 145 16.49 22.53 -0.89
N MET A 146 16.05 21.75 -1.88
CA MET A 146 15.02 20.72 -1.66
C MET A 146 15.53 19.35 -1.20
N GLY A 147 16.83 19.17 -0.92
CA GLY A 147 17.39 17.92 -0.36
C GLY A 147 17.17 16.67 -1.23
N GLU A 148 17.97 15.61 -1.05
CA GLU A 148 17.56 14.30 -1.58
C GLU A 148 16.45 13.73 -0.67
N TYR A 149 15.55 12.92 -1.23
CA TYR A 149 14.69 12.11 -0.37
C TYR A 149 15.55 11.01 0.23
N HIS A 150 15.57 10.99 1.55
CA HIS A 150 16.31 10.06 2.36
C HIS A 150 15.28 9.28 3.19
N PRO A 151 15.05 8.01 2.89
CA PRO A 151 14.07 7.23 3.64
C PRO A 151 14.50 7.09 5.12
N HIS A 152 13.60 7.43 6.05
CA HIS A 152 13.78 7.37 7.51
C HIS A 152 12.75 6.42 8.12
N PHE A 153 12.75 5.17 7.68
CA PHE A 153 11.93 4.12 8.29
C PHE A 153 12.78 3.27 9.23
N ASP A 154 12.10 2.59 10.15
CA ASP A 154 12.73 1.74 11.14
C ASP A 154 13.36 0.52 10.47
N THR A 155 14.66 0.31 10.68
CA THR A 155 15.34 -0.92 10.23
C THR A 155 15.35 -2.03 11.28
N THR A 156 14.70 -1.81 12.42
CA THR A 156 14.54 -2.86 13.41
C THR A 156 13.59 -3.93 12.88
N PRO A 157 14.00 -5.21 12.92
CA PRO A 157 13.16 -6.29 12.46
C PRO A 157 11.92 -6.39 13.34
N ASP A 158 10.80 -6.61 12.68
CA ASP A 158 9.53 -6.97 13.27
C ASP A 158 9.03 -6.07 14.43
N TYR A 159 9.10 -4.74 14.28
CA TYR A 159 8.66 -3.80 15.32
C TYR A 159 7.15 -3.90 15.67
N LEU A 160 6.35 -4.55 14.83
CA LEU A 160 4.94 -4.85 15.07
C LEU A 160 4.72 -6.20 15.77
N ASP A 161 5.79 -6.93 16.08
CA ASP A 161 5.80 -8.24 16.73
C ASP A 161 4.93 -9.29 16.00
N ILE A 162 4.92 -9.24 14.67
CA ILE A 162 4.16 -10.18 13.82
C ILE A 162 4.62 -11.61 14.07
N ALA A 163 5.93 -11.83 14.26
CA ALA A 163 6.51 -13.13 14.56
C ALA A 163 5.99 -13.74 15.87
N ALA A 164 5.56 -12.94 16.85
CA ALA A 164 4.96 -13.47 18.07
C ALA A 164 3.59 -14.13 17.82
N SER A 165 2.88 -13.73 16.77
CA SER A 165 1.61 -14.35 16.35
C SER A 165 1.79 -15.50 15.35
N ALA A 166 2.95 -15.55 14.68
CA ALA A 166 3.22 -16.50 13.61
C ALA A 166 3.37 -17.95 14.10
N LYS A 167 2.79 -18.89 13.36
CA LYS A 167 2.77 -20.33 13.63
C LYS A 167 4.08 -20.97 13.20
N GLY A 168 4.55 -21.98 13.95
CA GLY A 168 5.84 -22.62 13.70
C GLY A 168 7.06 -21.73 13.97
N VAL A 169 6.83 -20.56 14.56
CA VAL A 169 7.84 -19.54 14.88
C VAL A 169 7.88 -19.32 16.39
N ARG A 170 9.08 -19.09 16.96
CA ARG A 170 9.27 -18.80 18.40
C ARG A 170 8.59 -19.81 19.36
N GLY A 171 8.42 -21.06 18.92
CA GLY A 171 7.78 -22.12 19.70
C GLY A 171 6.25 -22.11 19.67
N ASN A 172 5.62 -21.26 18.84
CA ASN A 172 4.17 -21.24 18.63
C ASN A 172 3.70 -22.53 17.95
N ASP A 173 2.68 -23.17 18.52
CA ASP A 173 2.07 -24.39 17.96
C ASP A 173 1.55 -24.15 16.54
N GLY A 174 1.93 -25.01 15.59
CA GLY A 174 1.65 -24.88 14.16
C GLY A 174 2.87 -25.12 13.28
N ASP A 175 2.67 -25.00 11.98
CA ASP A 175 3.72 -25.06 10.95
C ASP A 175 3.83 -23.70 10.23
N LEU A 176 4.95 -23.44 9.56
CA LEU A 176 5.11 -22.23 8.75
C LEU A 176 3.99 -22.06 7.72
N SER A 177 3.46 -23.17 7.19
CA SER A 177 2.36 -23.17 6.22
C SER A 177 0.99 -22.82 6.77
N ASP A 178 0.86 -22.68 8.08
CA ASP A 178 -0.36 -22.14 8.67
C ASP A 178 -0.41 -20.60 8.55
N ASN A 179 0.70 -19.94 8.18
CA ASN A 179 0.76 -18.49 8.05
C ASN A 179 0.43 -18.03 6.62
N TYR A 180 -0.18 -16.85 6.51
CA TYR A 180 -0.43 -16.20 5.22
C TYR A 180 -0.62 -14.69 5.38
N TYR A 181 -0.55 -13.97 4.27
CA TYR A 181 -0.91 -12.56 4.16
C TYR A 181 -1.78 -12.32 2.93
N LEU A 182 -2.50 -11.19 2.93
CA LEU A 182 -3.33 -10.78 1.80
C LEU A 182 -2.71 -9.59 1.08
N VAL A 183 -2.97 -9.45 -0.23
CA VAL A 183 -2.54 -8.30 -1.04
C VAL A 183 -3.70 -7.76 -1.85
N ILE A 184 -3.86 -6.44 -1.84
CA ILE A 184 -4.96 -5.75 -2.52
C ILE A 184 -4.48 -4.40 -3.05
N GLY A 185 -5.06 -3.91 -4.14
CA GLY A 185 -4.72 -2.62 -4.75
C GLY A 185 -5.98 -1.91 -5.25
N ASP A 186 -5.89 -0.59 -5.39
CA ASP A 186 -6.91 0.23 -6.04
C ASP A 186 -8.27 0.06 -5.35
N ASN A 187 -8.27 0.17 -4.02
CA ASN A 187 -9.44 -0.12 -3.19
C ASN A 187 -9.86 1.01 -2.25
N GLY A 188 -9.63 2.26 -2.63
CA GLY A 188 -10.00 3.45 -1.87
C GLY A 188 -11.33 4.10 -2.25
N GLY A 189 -12.35 3.31 -2.61
CA GLY A 189 -13.53 3.77 -3.34
C GLY A 189 -14.59 4.52 -2.51
N CYS A 190 -14.72 4.25 -1.22
CA CYS A 190 -15.71 4.86 -0.34
C CYS A 190 -15.36 6.31 0.05
N ALA A 191 -16.40 7.12 0.33
CA ALA A 191 -16.31 8.51 0.84
C ALA A 191 -15.54 9.53 -0.03
N GLY A 192 -15.09 9.17 -1.23
CA GLY A 192 -14.24 10.00 -2.07
C GLY A 192 -14.82 10.46 -3.40
N GLY A 193 -16.14 10.36 -3.56
CA GLY A 193 -16.84 10.86 -4.75
C GLY A 193 -16.72 9.99 -5.99
N CYS A 194 -16.31 8.72 -5.86
CA CYS A 194 -16.52 7.74 -6.92
C CYS A 194 -17.92 7.11 -6.79
N ASP A 195 -18.81 7.43 -7.74
CA ASP A 195 -20.12 6.80 -7.82
C ASP A 195 -20.00 5.28 -8.05
N GLY A 196 -20.55 4.49 -7.14
CA GLY A 196 -20.58 3.02 -7.23
C GLY A 196 -19.30 2.29 -6.80
N CYS A 197 -18.15 2.96 -6.69
CA CYS A 197 -16.90 2.34 -6.23
C CYS A 197 -17.02 1.73 -4.82
N CYS A 198 -17.72 2.43 -3.92
CA CYS A 198 -17.86 1.96 -2.55
C CYS A 198 -18.52 0.58 -2.47
N GLY A 199 -19.51 0.31 -3.34
CA GLY A 199 -20.16 -1.01 -3.39
C GLY A 199 -19.21 -2.13 -3.82
N TRP A 200 -18.28 -1.86 -4.72
CA TRP A 200 -17.25 -2.83 -5.14
C TRP A 200 -16.23 -3.09 -4.03
N GLN A 201 -15.75 -2.01 -3.41
CA GLN A 201 -14.85 -2.08 -2.28
C GLN A 201 -15.41 -2.95 -1.14
N TRP A 202 -16.68 -2.74 -0.77
CA TRP A 202 -17.37 -3.56 0.23
C TRP A 202 -17.47 -5.03 -0.16
N GLN A 203 -17.73 -5.32 -1.44
CA GLN A 203 -17.78 -6.70 -1.93
C GLN A 203 -16.42 -7.39 -1.82
N VAL A 204 -15.31 -6.71 -2.16
CA VAL A 204 -13.98 -7.31 -2.01
C VAL A 204 -13.64 -7.48 -0.55
N ALA A 205 -13.92 -6.49 0.30
CA ALA A 205 -13.71 -6.60 1.74
C ALA A 205 -14.49 -7.79 2.33
N ASN A 206 -15.73 -8.00 1.91
CA ASN A 206 -16.51 -9.18 2.31
C ASN A 206 -15.90 -10.48 1.81
N LYS A 207 -15.36 -10.54 0.59
CA LYS A 207 -14.64 -11.74 0.12
C LYS A 207 -13.34 -12.01 0.86
N MET A 208 -12.57 -10.98 1.23
CA MET A 208 -11.40 -11.16 2.10
C MET A 208 -11.81 -11.74 3.46
N LYS A 209 -12.88 -11.22 4.08
CA LYS A 209 -13.41 -11.74 5.36
C LYS A 209 -13.87 -13.19 5.24
N GLU A 210 -14.61 -13.51 4.17
CA GLU A 210 -15.05 -14.87 3.87
C GLU A 210 -13.86 -15.82 3.69
N TYR A 211 -12.83 -15.42 2.94
CA TYR A 211 -11.62 -16.21 2.75
C TYR A 211 -10.90 -16.48 4.07
N VAL A 212 -10.69 -15.45 4.89
CA VAL A 212 -10.05 -15.59 6.22
C VAL A 212 -10.86 -16.55 7.09
N HIS A 213 -12.19 -16.41 7.11
CA HIS A 213 -13.09 -17.29 7.84
C HIS A 213 -13.00 -18.75 7.35
N ASN A 214 -13.13 -18.97 6.04
CA ASN A 214 -13.12 -20.30 5.43
C ASN A 214 -11.76 -21.00 5.62
N ARG A 215 -10.65 -20.26 5.44
CA ARG A 215 -9.30 -20.78 5.67
C ARG A 215 -9.09 -21.17 7.12
N LYS A 216 -9.62 -20.40 8.08
CA LYS A 216 -9.59 -20.72 9.52
C LYS A 216 -10.49 -21.91 9.87
N ALA A 217 -11.65 -22.05 9.22
CA ALA A 217 -12.54 -23.19 9.42
C ALA A 217 -11.93 -24.49 8.88
N ALA A 218 -11.26 -24.44 7.73
CA ALA A 218 -10.56 -25.57 7.13
C ALA A 218 -9.29 -25.95 7.92
N ASN A 219 -8.58 -24.97 8.46
CA ASN A 219 -7.41 -25.16 9.30
C ASN A 219 -7.48 -24.20 10.52
N PRO A 220 -7.88 -24.71 11.71
CA PRO A 220 -7.96 -23.89 12.92
C PRO A 220 -6.64 -23.23 13.34
N ARG A 221 -5.49 -23.72 12.86
CA ARG A 221 -4.18 -23.12 13.12
C ARG A 221 -3.85 -21.96 12.17
N SER A 222 -4.60 -21.80 11.07
CA SER A 222 -4.35 -20.75 10.08
C SER A 222 -4.32 -19.37 10.70
N THR A 223 -3.31 -18.57 10.35
CA THR A 223 -3.04 -17.24 10.91
C THR A 223 -2.79 -16.25 9.79
N LEU A 224 -3.67 -15.24 9.69
CA LEU A 224 -3.42 -14.04 8.91
C LEU A 224 -2.40 -13.18 9.66
N LEU A 225 -1.28 -12.85 9.03
CA LEU A 225 -0.22 -12.08 9.66
C LEU A 225 -0.36 -10.57 9.42
N PHE A 226 -0.63 -10.17 8.19
CA PHE A 226 -0.73 -8.78 7.76
C PHE A 226 -1.43 -8.68 6.39
N ILE A 227 -1.70 -7.46 5.96
CA ILE A 227 -2.30 -7.12 4.66
C ILE A 227 -1.39 -6.11 3.94
N LEU A 228 -1.19 -6.28 2.64
CA LEU A 228 -0.48 -5.33 1.78
C LEU A 228 -1.47 -4.55 0.93
N LEU A 229 -1.39 -3.22 0.94
CA LEU A 229 -2.20 -2.35 0.09
C LEU A 229 -1.30 -1.59 -0.89
N VAL A 230 -1.44 -1.88 -2.19
CA VAL A 230 -0.47 -1.48 -3.23
C VAL A 230 -0.85 -0.19 -3.97
N GLY A 231 -1.37 0.79 -3.23
CA GLY A 231 -1.67 2.13 -3.71
C GLY A 231 -3.13 2.36 -4.08
N ASP A 232 -3.42 3.63 -4.34
CA ASP A 232 -4.77 4.18 -4.55
C ASP A 232 -5.70 3.85 -3.39
N ASN A 233 -5.21 4.22 -2.21
CA ASN A 233 -5.85 3.97 -0.92
C ASN A 233 -7.08 4.85 -0.72
N PHE A 234 -7.12 6.01 -1.36
CA PHE A 234 -8.20 6.99 -1.22
C PHE A 234 -8.51 7.72 -2.54
N TYR A 235 -9.38 7.15 -3.36
CA TYR A 235 -9.87 7.80 -4.59
C TYR A 235 -10.73 9.01 -4.27
N TRP A 236 -10.69 10.14 -4.99
CA TRP A 236 -9.77 10.48 -6.08
C TRP A 236 -8.65 11.43 -5.66
N THR A 237 -8.75 11.97 -4.45
CA THR A 237 -8.13 13.25 -4.07
C THR A 237 -7.22 13.12 -2.85
N GLY A 238 -6.86 11.91 -2.45
CA GLY A 238 -6.00 11.63 -1.29
C GLY A 238 -6.78 11.52 0.01
N ALA A 239 -6.06 11.46 1.14
CA ALA A 239 -6.69 11.36 2.45
C ALA A 239 -7.01 12.73 3.04
N SER A 240 -8.10 12.82 3.80
CA SER A 240 -8.47 13.94 4.67
C SER A 240 -8.83 13.41 6.05
N PRO A 241 -8.90 14.25 7.11
CA PRO A 241 -9.42 13.83 8.40
C PRO A 241 -10.79 13.13 8.29
N GLY A 242 -10.96 12.02 9.00
CA GLY A 242 -12.15 11.16 8.97
C GLY A 242 -12.20 10.17 7.81
N ARG A 243 -11.36 10.31 6.77
CA ARG A 243 -11.41 9.44 5.59
C ARG A 243 -10.93 8.02 5.88
N PHE A 244 -10.02 7.86 6.83
CA PHE A 244 -9.57 6.55 7.29
C PHE A 244 -10.71 5.72 7.89
N ASP A 245 -11.63 6.36 8.63
CA ASP A 245 -12.80 5.68 9.18
C ASP A 245 -13.73 5.24 8.05
N ALA A 246 -14.11 6.20 7.19
CA ALA A 246 -15.14 6.00 6.18
C ALA A 246 -14.70 5.10 5.01
N THR A 247 -13.40 5.02 4.71
CA THR A 247 -12.89 4.29 3.55
C THR A 247 -12.16 3.01 3.92
N TRP A 248 -11.52 2.95 5.08
CA TRP A 248 -10.74 1.78 5.47
C TRP A 248 -11.38 1.06 6.66
N LYS A 249 -11.42 1.69 7.83
CA LYS A 249 -11.83 1.00 9.05
C LYS A 249 -13.26 0.47 8.99
N SER A 250 -14.22 1.28 8.56
CA SER A 250 -15.64 0.89 8.48
C SER A 250 -15.90 -0.20 7.45
N VAL A 251 -15.16 -0.20 6.34
CA VAL A 251 -15.29 -1.17 5.24
C VAL A 251 -14.70 -2.53 5.63
N TYR A 252 -13.45 -2.52 6.11
CA TYR A 252 -12.69 -3.75 6.35
C TYR A 252 -12.92 -4.34 7.73
N GLN A 253 -13.45 -3.55 8.68
CA GLN A 253 -13.92 -4.03 9.99
C GLN A 253 -12.84 -4.83 10.73
N GLU A 254 -13.09 -6.11 11.05
CA GLU A 254 -12.15 -6.98 11.74
C GLU A 254 -10.81 -7.16 11.00
N LEU A 255 -10.77 -6.93 9.68
CA LEU A 255 -9.50 -6.95 8.94
C LEU A 255 -8.63 -5.71 9.21
N ALA A 256 -9.23 -4.61 9.69
CA ALA A 256 -8.49 -3.41 10.12
C ALA A 256 -7.77 -3.61 11.48
N ASP A 257 -8.04 -4.70 12.19
CA ASP A 257 -7.33 -5.07 13.43
C ASP A 257 -5.97 -5.71 13.17
N TYR A 258 -5.68 -6.14 11.94
CA TYR A 258 -4.36 -6.65 11.52
C TYR A 258 -3.47 -5.51 11.01
N PRO A 259 -2.13 -5.65 11.02
CA PRO A 259 -1.24 -4.71 10.35
C PRO A 259 -1.48 -4.63 8.84
N TRP A 260 -1.61 -3.42 8.31
CA TRP A 260 -1.62 -3.09 6.89
C TRP A 260 -0.33 -2.38 6.53
N PHE A 261 0.46 -2.91 5.61
CA PHE A 261 1.58 -2.18 5.00
C PHE A 261 1.13 -1.59 3.68
N VAL A 262 1.28 -0.28 3.57
CA VAL A 262 0.62 0.47 2.50
C VAL A 262 1.64 1.34 1.76
N ILE A 263 1.48 1.46 0.44
CA ILE A 263 2.19 2.43 -0.41
C ILE A 263 1.18 3.38 -1.06
N LEU A 264 1.66 4.45 -1.70
CA LEU A 264 0.83 5.45 -2.35
C LEU A 264 0.72 5.19 -3.86
N GLY A 265 -0.47 5.38 -4.42
CA GLY A 265 -0.74 5.50 -5.85
C GLY A 265 -1.01 6.94 -6.27
N ASN A 266 -1.30 7.20 -7.55
CA ASN A 266 -1.46 8.59 -8.02
C ASN A 266 -2.69 9.26 -7.43
N HIS A 267 -3.72 8.50 -7.05
CA HIS A 267 -4.95 9.04 -6.46
C HIS A 267 -4.79 9.42 -4.99
N ASP A 268 -3.73 8.94 -4.35
CA ASP A 268 -3.40 9.24 -2.96
C ASP A 268 -2.83 10.65 -2.78
N PHE A 269 -2.32 11.24 -3.86
CA PHE A 269 -1.88 12.61 -3.94
C PHE A 269 -3.01 13.45 -4.54
N GLY A 270 -3.62 14.36 -3.79
CA GLY A 270 -4.68 15.15 -4.38
C GLY A 270 -5.14 16.35 -3.57
N ASN A 271 -6.30 16.90 -3.93
CA ASN A 271 -6.83 18.13 -3.33
C ASN A 271 -7.14 17.99 -1.84
N ASP A 272 -7.34 16.78 -1.34
CA ASP A 272 -7.56 16.52 0.08
C ASP A 272 -6.25 16.32 0.86
N ASP A 273 -5.15 16.06 0.16
CA ASP A 273 -3.79 15.97 0.70
C ASP A 273 -2.79 16.79 -0.14
N PRO A 274 -3.02 18.11 -0.30
CA PRO A 274 -2.28 18.94 -1.25
C PRO A 274 -0.81 19.14 -0.87
N ASP A 275 -0.47 18.92 0.40
CA ASP A 275 0.85 19.19 0.95
C ASP A 275 1.78 17.97 0.89
N CYS A 276 1.24 16.78 0.57
CA CYS A 276 1.95 15.50 0.66
C CYS A 276 3.31 15.49 -0.08
N LEU A 277 3.37 16.03 -1.29
CA LEU A 277 4.60 16.06 -2.11
C LEU A 277 5.51 17.25 -1.84
N CYS A 278 5.10 18.20 -1.00
CA CYS A 278 5.82 19.46 -0.82
C CYS A 278 5.96 19.87 0.65
N PRO A 279 6.56 18.98 1.46
CA PRO A 279 6.71 19.21 2.89
C PRO A 279 7.58 20.42 3.23
N PHE A 280 8.36 20.96 2.28
CA PHE A 280 9.16 22.16 2.49
C PHE A 280 8.34 23.44 2.69
N PHE A 281 7.10 23.49 2.16
CA PHE A 281 6.21 24.65 2.35
C PHE A 281 5.26 24.48 3.53
N HIS A 282 4.92 23.23 3.86
CA HIS A 282 3.87 22.87 4.80
C HIS A 282 4.31 21.72 5.71
N GLU A 283 5.51 21.84 6.28
CA GLU A 283 6.10 20.80 7.13
C GLU A 283 5.19 20.49 8.32
N ARG A 284 4.85 19.21 8.49
CA ARG A 284 4.12 18.70 9.66
C ARG A 284 5.01 17.88 10.58
N ALA A 285 5.98 17.18 10.02
CA ALA A 285 6.99 16.46 10.76
C ALA A 285 8.35 16.58 10.06
N ARG A 286 9.42 16.44 10.84
CA ARG A 286 10.79 16.43 10.32
C ARG A 286 11.60 15.39 11.07
N CYS A 287 12.31 14.56 10.32
CA CYS A 287 13.41 13.78 10.83
C CYS A 287 14.71 14.54 10.64
N THR A 288 15.54 14.54 11.69
CA THR A 288 16.85 15.17 11.69
C THR A 288 17.88 14.19 12.24
N ALA A 289 19.16 14.49 12.06
CA ALA A 289 20.23 13.69 12.69
C ALA A 289 20.09 13.57 14.21
N ALA A 290 19.50 14.55 14.89
CA ALA A 290 19.29 14.53 16.34
C ALA A 290 18.19 13.54 16.76
N ASP A 291 17.16 13.39 15.92
CA ASP A 291 15.97 12.59 16.21
C ASP A 291 15.88 11.33 15.36
N ALA A 292 16.91 10.99 14.59
CA ALA A 292 16.93 9.82 13.72
C ALA A 292 16.65 8.51 14.49
N THR A 293 16.95 8.47 15.79
CA THR A 293 16.67 7.29 16.61
C THR A 293 15.25 7.24 17.21
N ALA A 294 14.44 8.26 16.98
CA ALA A 294 13.04 8.26 17.41
C ALA A 294 12.23 7.28 16.56
N ALA A 295 11.18 6.68 17.14
CA ALA A 295 10.34 5.68 16.46
C ALA A 295 9.85 6.17 15.07
N GLY A 296 9.42 7.44 14.96
CA GLY A 296 8.96 8.03 13.70
C GLY A 296 10.05 8.45 12.71
N CYS A 297 11.34 8.29 13.05
CA CYS A 297 12.46 8.78 12.24
C CYS A 297 13.55 7.75 11.97
N GLY A 298 13.24 6.47 12.17
CA GLY A 298 14.14 5.35 11.88
C GLY A 298 14.41 4.43 13.06
N GLY A 299 13.85 4.73 14.24
CA GLY A 299 13.92 3.87 15.41
C GLY A 299 15.36 3.60 15.87
N ALA A 300 15.60 2.50 16.58
CA ALA A 300 16.92 2.24 17.16
C ALA A 300 18.05 2.09 16.11
N LYS A 301 17.70 1.87 14.84
CA LYS A 301 18.64 1.69 13.74
C LYS A 301 18.11 2.45 12.52
N PRO A 302 18.29 3.78 12.44
CA PRO A 302 17.80 4.52 11.29
C PRO A 302 18.54 4.11 10.01
N TYR A 303 17.82 3.95 8.91
CA TYR A 303 18.42 3.76 7.59
C TYR A 303 19.18 5.02 7.12
N SER A 304 18.69 6.19 7.50
CA SER A 304 19.29 7.49 7.20
C SER A 304 19.25 8.39 8.44
N ILE A 305 20.25 9.25 8.59
CA ILE A 305 20.27 10.35 9.58
C ILE A 305 20.13 11.73 8.93
N ALA A 306 19.91 11.77 7.61
CA ALA A 306 19.75 13.02 6.89
C ALA A 306 18.49 13.77 7.34
N ASN A 307 18.34 15.03 6.94
CA ASN A 307 17.11 15.73 7.24
C ASN A 307 16.04 15.35 6.21
N GLN A 308 14.83 15.00 6.66
CA GLN A 308 13.66 14.83 5.78
C GLN A 308 12.42 15.40 6.42
N SER A 309 11.70 16.22 5.65
CA SER A 309 10.43 16.81 6.02
C SER A 309 9.27 15.95 5.50
N TYR A 310 8.16 15.93 6.22
CA TYR A 310 6.94 15.21 5.86
C TYR A 310 5.72 16.10 6.03
N ALA A 311 4.75 15.90 5.14
CA ALA A 311 3.51 16.66 5.13
C ALA A 311 2.36 15.89 4.45
N CYS A 312 2.40 14.56 4.47
CA CYS A 312 1.37 13.73 3.84
C CYS A 312 0.37 13.22 4.89
N ASN A 313 -0.93 13.27 4.59
CA ASN A 313 -1.99 12.84 5.52
C ASN A 313 -1.94 11.34 5.80
N GLN A 314 -1.36 10.57 4.86
CA GLN A 314 -1.38 9.10 4.91
C GLN A 314 -0.19 8.46 5.61
N LEU A 315 0.96 9.14 5.68
CA LEU A 315 2.14 8.66 6.43
C LEU A 315 1.78 8.43 7.88
N ASN A 316 2.50 7.57 8.63
CA ASN A 316 2.24 7.30 10.05
C ASN A 316 2.07 8.57 10.92
N ALA A 317 1.38 8.45 12.07
CA ALA A 317 0.99 9.59 12.89
C ALA A 317 2.21 10.37 13.42
N ASP A 318 3.30 9.65 13.70
CA ASP A 318 4.61 10.18 14.06
C ASP A 318 5.34 10.91 12.91
N LYS A 319 4.86 10.76 11.67
CA LYS A 319 5.25 11.54 10.48
C LYS A 319 4.20 12.58 10.06
N GLY A 320 3.30 12.93 10.97
CA GLY A 320 2.32 14.00 10.77
C GLY A 320 1.04 13.57 10.04
N GLY A 321 0.80 12.27 9.89
CA GLY A 321 -0.46 11.75 9.35
C GLY A 321 -1.66 12.07 10.21
N VAL A 322 -2.84 12.14 9.58
CA VAL A 322 -4.09 12.51 10.25
C VAL A 322 -4.73 11.32 10.99
N ASP A 323 -5.84 11.57 11.69
CA ASP A 323 -6.69 10.58 12.36
C ASP A 323 -6.06 9.75 13.51
N GLY A 324 -4.80 10.00 13.87
CA GLY A 324 -4.16 9.47 15.08
C GLY A 324 -4.29 7.95 15.25
N ASP A 325 -4.70 7.51 16.43
CA ASP A 325 -4.81 6.09 16.80
C ASP A 325 -5.87 5.31 16.02
N LEU A 326 -6.80 6.00 15.34
CA LEU A 326 -7.83 5.34 14.52
C LEU A 326 -7.20 4.39 13.50
N ARG A 327 -5.99 4.73 13.05
CA ARG A 327 -5.24 4.05 12.01
C ARG A 327 -3.91 3.48 12.50
N ARG A 328 -3.85 3.09 13.79
CA ARG A 328 -2.67 2.45 14.40
C ARG A 328 -2.14 1.24 13.63
N ASN A 329 -3.00 0.56 12.86
CA ASN A 329 -2.69 -0.61 12.06
C ASN A 329 -2.51 -0.29 10.56
N PHE A 330 -2.64 0.96 10.14
CA PHE A 330 -2.44 1.38 8.75
C PHE A 330 -1.05 2.01 8.62
N HIS A 331 -0.07 1.19 8.25
CA HIS A 331 1.33 1.54 8.28
C HIS A 331 1.82 2.03 6.91
N ILE A 332 2.12 3.33 6.86
CA ILE A 332 2.96 3.95 5.82
C ILE A 332 4.12 4.65 6.55
N PRO A 333 5.17 3.90 6.92
CA PRO A 333 6.26 4.44 7.70
C PRO A 333 7.10 5.43 6.91
N ASP A 334 7.08 5.41 5.57
CA ASP A 334 7.71 6.39 4.70
C ASP A 334 7.14 6.26 3.28
N PHE A 335 7.52 7.14 2.35
CA PHE A 335 7.21 6.97 0.92
C PHE A 335 7.88 5.71 0.34
N THR A 336 9.00 5.29 0.91
CA THR A 336 9.72 4.09 0.50
C THR A 336 10.35 3.45 1.72
N PHE A 337 10.12 2.16 1.91
CA PHE A 337 10.52 1.45 3.12
C PHE A 337 10.84 -0.02 2.84
N PHE A 338 11.48 -0.68 3.80
CA PHE A 338 11.46 -2.13 3.91
C PHE A 338 11.07 -2.56 5.32
N TYR A 339 10.58 -3.79 5.46
CA TYR A 339 10.21 -4.41 6.73
C TYR A 339 10.64 -5.87 6.70
N THR A 340 11.27 -6.35 7.77
CA THR A 340 11.75 -7.74 7.83
C THR A 340 11.09 -8.50 8.95
N ILE A 341 10.75 -9.76 8.72
CA ILE A 341 10.35 -10.73 9.74
C ILE A 341 11.36 -11.88 9.69
N PRO A 342 12.46 -11.79 10.46
CA PRO A 342 13.55 -12.75 10.38
C PRO A 342 13.14 -14.20 10.55
N GLU A 343 12.19 -14.45 11.44
CA GLU A 343 11.72 -15.78 11.77
C GLU A 343 10.90 -16.44 10.65
N LEU A 344 10.39 -15.65 9.70
CA LEU A 344 9.73 -16.12 8.48
C LEU A 344 10.65 -16.05 7.26
N ASP A 345 11.93 -15.72 7.48
CA ASP A 345 12.91 -15.53 6.43
C ASP A 345 12.37 -14.59 5.33
N PHE A 346 11.79 -13.46 5.77
CA PHE A 346 10.94 -12.59 4.95
C PHE A 346 11.36 -11.11 5.00
N GLU A 347 11.31 -10.46 3.84
CA GLU A 347 11.43 -9.02 3.67
C GLU A 347 10.36 -8.44 2.72
N LEU A 348 9.70 -7.40 3.17
CA LEU A 348 8.83 -6.53 2.38
C LEU A 348 9.61 -5.29 1.95
N ILE A 349 9.48 -4.86 0.69
CA ILE A 349 10.05 -3.63 0.14
C ILE A 349 8.91 -2.83 -0.50
N GLY A 350 8.57 -1.68 0.07
CA GLY A 350 7.55 -0.77 -0.45
C GLY A 350 8.16 0.42 -1.18
N LEU A 351 7.69 0.69 -2.41
CA LEU A 351 8.31 1.64 -3.33
C LEU A 351 7.31 2.64 -3.93
N ASP A 352 7.70 3.92 -3.97
CA ASP A 352 6.92 4.98 -4.62
C ASP A 352 7.48 5.29 -6.02
N TYR A 353 6.65 5.03 -7.03
CA TYR A 353 6.99 5.21 -8.45
C TYR A 353 6.02 6.17 -9.16
N ASN A 354 5.32 7.03 -8.42
CA ASN A 354 4.31 7.97 -8.94
C ASN A 354 4.86 9.00 -9.93
N TRP A 355 6.19 9.11 -10.07
CA TRP A 355 6.83 9.84 -11.17
C TRP A 355 6.34 9.43 -12.56
N TYR A 356 6.06 8.13 -12.76
CA TYR A 356 5.65 7.62 -14.07
C TYR A 356 4.24 8.07 -14.46
N ASP A 357 3.39 8.40 -13.48
CA ASP A 357 2.10 9.06 -13.68
C ASP A 357 2.06 10.46 -13.05
N ARG A 358 3.19 11.20 -13.11
CA ARG A 358 3.29 12.56 -12.59
C ARG A 358 2.26 13.55 -13.17
N HIS A 359 1.62 13.20 -14.29
CA HIS A 359 0.56 14.00 -14.91
C HIS A 359 -0.86 13.54 -14.54
N GLY A 360 -1.02 12.33 -13.99
CA GLY A 360 -2.27 11.75 -13.49
C GLY A 360 -2.44 11.83 -11.97
N ILE A 361 -1.56 12.55 -11.27
CA ILE A 361 -1.69 12.86 -9.84
C ILE A 361 -3.07 13.44 -9.51
N GLY A 362 -3.71 12.90 -8.48
CA GLY A 362 -5.08 13.21 -8.08
C GLY A 362 -6.12 12.66 -9.04
N GLY A 363 -5.75 11.61 -9.78
CA GLY A 363 -6.57 10.85 -10.71
C GLY A 363 -6.90 11.47 -12.05
N ASN A 364 -6.89 12.80 -12.13
CA ASN A 364 -7.19 13.54 -13.37
C ASN A 364 -6.23 14.74 -13.56
N GLY A 365 -5.08 14.70 -12.88
CA GLY A 365 -3.97 15.61 -13.12
C GLY A 365 -4.21 17.06 -12.67
N TYR A 366 -3.60 18.00 -13.38
CA TYR A 366 -3.53 19.42 -13.01
C TYR A 366 -4.58 20.31 -13.67
N GLY A 367 -5.56 19.74 -14.36
CA GLY A 367 -6.61 20.48 -15.06
C GLY A 367 -7.49 21.33 -14.10
N PRO A 368 -8.40 22.16 -14.63
CA PRO A 368 -9.29 22.99 -13.81
C PRO A 368 -10.11 22.20 -12.78
N SER A 369 -10.52 20.97 -13.13
CA SER A 369 -11.21 20.00 -12.28
C SER A 369 -10.28 18.91 -11.72
N GLY A 370 -8.97 19.10 -11.87
CA GLY A 370 -7.92 18.14 -11.51
C GLY A 370 -7.72 18.00 -9.99
N GLY A 371 -7.59 16.77 -9.49
CA GLY A 371 -7.21 16.44 -8.13
C GLY A 371 -5.76 16.82 -7.82
N GLY A 372 -4.89 16.89 -8.83
CA GLY A 372 -3.51 17.36 -8.68
C GLY A 372 -3.37 18.88 -8.64
N ARG A 373 -4.44 19.65 -8.91
CA ARG A 373 -4.36 21.12 -8.95
C ARG A 373 -4.02 21.73 -7.59
N GLY A 374 -4.63 21.22 -6.51
CA GLY A 374 -4.35 21.62 -5.14
C GLY A 374 -2.90 21.32 -4.76
N VAL A 375 -2.42 20.14 -5.14
CA VAL A 375 -1.03 19.72 -4.96
C VAL A 375 -0.07 20.70 -5.66
N ALA A 376 -0.27 20.94 -6.95
CA ALA A 376 0.57 21.88 -7.70
C ALA A 376 0.52 23.30 -7.11
N LYS A 377 -0.64 23.76 -6.63
CA LYS A 377 -0.75 25.07 -5.98
C LYS A 377 0.05 25.12 -4.67
N SER A 378 -0.10 24.13 -3.80
CA SER A 378 0.64 24.03 -2.53
C SER A 378 2.16 23.96 -2.76
N CYS A 379 2.57 23.15 -3.74
CA CYS A 379 3.95 23.00 -4.15
C CYS A 379 4.59 24.23 -4.80
N GLY A 380 3.81 25.24 -5.19
CA GLY A 380 4.29 26.37 -5.97
C GLY A 380 4.57 26.06 -7.44
N GLY A 381 3.87 25.07 -8.01
CA GLY A 381 3.80 24.76 -9.44
C GLY A 381 4.04 23.29 -9.78
N VAL A 382 3.56 22.87 -10.96
CA VAL A 382 3.69 21.49 -11.49
C VAL A 382 5.15 21.04 -11.54
N ALA A 383 6.07 21.91 -11.96
CA ALA A 383 7.48 21.57 -12.07
C ALA A 383 8.12 21.14 -10.73
N ARG A 384 7.59 21.60 -9.59
CA ARG A 384 8.07 21.20 -8.26
C ARG A 384 7.45 19.87 -7.81
N VAL A 385 6.19 19.64 -8.15
CA VAL A 385 5.54 18.33 -7.96
C VAL A 385 6.34 17.26 -8.70
N GLU A 386 6.66 17.53 -9.96
CA GLU A 386 7.50 16.68 -10.79
C GLU A 386 8.88 16.45 -10.17
N ASP A 387 9.61 17.51 -9.79
CA ASP A 387 10.92 17.35 -9.16
C ASP A 387 10.87 16.50 -7.87
N SER A 388 9.82 16.67 -7.05
CA SER A 388 9.59 15.87 -5.85
C SER A 388 9.39 14.39 -6.17
N LEU A 389 8.48 14.08 -7.10
CA LEU A 389 8.21 12.71 -7.56
C LEU A 389 9.44 12.03 -8.18
N ALA A 390 10.26 12.78 -8.94
CA ALA A 390 11.50 12.25 -9.51
C ALA A 390 12.47 11.81 -8.40
N ARG A 391 12.59 12.60 -7.33
CA ARG A 391 13.45 12.27 -6.19
C ARG A 391 12.90 11.08 -5.39
N LEU A 392 11.58 10.93 -5.25
CA LEU A 392 10.96 9.75 -4.65
C LEU A 392 11.25 8.47 -5.45
N ARG A 393 11.14 8.54 -6.78
CA ARG A 393 11.55 7.44 -7.68
C ARG A 393 13.04 7.13 -7.51
N ASP A 394 13.91 8.14 -7.43
CA ASP A 394 15.35 7.94 -7.29
C ASP A 394 15.71 7.31 -5.93
N ALA A 395 15.04 7.74 -4.85
CA ALA A 395 15.16 7.11 -3.53
C ALA A 395 14.67 5.65 -3.55
N SER A 396 13.55 5.37 -4.25
CA SER A 396 13.03 4.02 -4.43
C SER A 396 13.99 3.12 -5.21
N ASN A 397 14.60 3.64 -6.28
CA ASN A 397 15.65 2.94 -7.02
C ASN A 397 16.83 2.60 -6.11
N LYS A 398 17.30 3.57 -5.32
CA LYS A 398 18.43 3.41 -4.41
C LYS A 398 18.16 2.35 -3.35
N ILE A 399 17.00 2.38 -2.68
CA ILE A 399 16.63 1.34 -1.72
C ILE A 399 16.60 -0.02 -2.38
N LEU A 400 15.93 -0.15 -3.54
CA LEU A 400 15.82 -1.44 -4.21
C LEU A 400 17.20 -2.04 -4.53
N ASP A 401 18.13 -1.21 -5.02
CA ASP A 401 19.50 -1.62 -5.34
C ASP A 401 20.29 -1.98 -4.07
N GLU A 402 20.18 -1.21 -2.99
CA GLU A 402 20.87 -1.51 -1.73
C GLU A 402 20.32 -2.75 -1.03
N ARG A 403 19.01 -2.98 -1.08
CA ARG A 403 18.38 -4.18 -0.51
C ARG A 403 18.65 -5.43 -1.33
N ALA A 404 18.76 -5.31 -2.65
CA ALA A 404 19.23 -6.39 -3.50
C ALA A 404 20.65 -6.83 -3.15
N LYS A 405 21.54 -5.88 -2.87
CA LYS A 405 22.91 -6.17 -2.43
C LYS A 405 22.96 -6.80 -1.03
N ALA A 406 22.13 -6.30 -0.12
CA ALA A 406 22.00 -6.79 1.24
C ALA A 406 21.04 -8.00 1.39
N ALA A 407 20.69 -8.67 0.29
CA ALA A 407 19.64 -9.67 0.25
C ALA A 407 20.01 -10.94 1.05
N ALA A 408 19.63 -10.97 2.33
CA ALA A 408 19.89 -12.09 3.23
C ALA A 408 18.77 -13.15 3.27
N TRP A 409 17.52 -12.74 3.04
CA TRP A 409 16.32 -13.55 3.26
C TRP A 409 15.98 -14.47 2.09
N THR A 410 15.19 -15.52 2.31
CA THR A 410 14.68 -16.38 1.22
C THR A 410 13.44 -15.78 0.56
N ASN A 411 12.60 -15.06 1.30
CA ASN A 411 11.32 -14.57 0.82
C ASN A 411 11.31 -13.04 0.72
N TYR A 412 10.91 -12.52 -0.43
CA TYR A 412 10.80 -11.09 -0.71
C TYR A 412 9.44 -10.76 -1.31
N ALA A 413 8.76 -9.79 -0.73
CA ALA A 413 7.62 -9.12 -1.34
C ALA A 413 8.05 -7.70 -1.75
N ILE A 414 7.94 -7.37 -3.02
CA ILE A 414 8.15 -6.02 -3.54
C ILE A 414 6.76 -5.46 -3.86
N ILE A 415 6.41 -4.30 -3.30
CA ILE A 415 5.15 -3.63 -3.61
C ILE A 415 5.43 -2.27 -4.24
N SER A 416 4.76 -2.00 -5.35
CA SER A 416 4.77 -0.71 -6.04
C SER A 416 3.43 -0.47 -6.70
N HIS A 417 3.02 0.77 -6.92
CA HIS A 417 1.70 0.99 -7.52
C HIS A 417 1.67 0.59 -9.01
N TYR A 418 2.72 0.88 -9.78
CA TYR A 418 2.71 0.75 -11.24
C TYR A 418 3.35 -0.55 -11.74
N PRO A 419 2.75 -1.30 -12.66
CA PRO A 419 3.40 -2.43 -13.32
C PRO A 419 4.51 -1.99 -14.31
N ASP A 420 5.30 -2.94 -14.80
CA ASP A 420 6.48 -2.69 -15.63
C ASP A 420 6.20 -1.81 -16.87
N TRP A 421 5.10 -2.06 -17.58
CA TRP A 421 4.71 -1.30 -18.77
C TRP A 421 4.33 0.15 -18.45
N ALA A 422 3.94 0.45 -17.21
CA ALA A 422 3.69 1.81 -16.74
C ALA A 422 4.99 2.47 -16.25
N GLN A 423 6.04 1.70 -15.96
CA GLN A 423 7.35 2.18 -15.47
C GLN A 423 8.45 2.12 -16.54
N GLU A 424 8.15 2.50 -17.78
CA GLU A 424 9.13 2.48 -18.89
C GLU A 424 9.76 1.08 -19.14
N GLY A 425 9.03 0.00 -18.82
CA GLY A 425 9.47 -1.39 -18.99
C GLY A 425 10.34 -1.91 -17.84
N ILE A 426 10.45 -1.18 -16.73
CA ILE A 426 11.22 -1.62 -15.56
C ILE A 426 10.41 -2.66 -14.78
N ASN A 427 10.87 -3.90 -14.81
CA ASN A 427 10.35 -4.94 -13.93
C ASN A 427 11.16 -4.94 -12.61
N LEU A 428 10.52 -4.60 -11.50
CA LEU A 428 11.18 -4.40 -10.20
C LEU A 428 11.79 -5.69 -9.64
N ARG A 429 11.11 -6.82 -9.80
CA ARG A 429 11.66 -8.15 -9.46
C ARG A 429 12.94 -8.43 -10.24
N HIS A 430 12.92 -8.22 -11.55
CA HIS A 430 14.08 -8.45 -12.41
C HIS A 430 15.24 -7.53 -12.00
N LYS A 431 14.96 -6.25 -11.74
CA LYS A 431 15.95 -5.30 -11.26
C LYS A 431 16.57 -5.75 -9.93
N PHE A 432 15.74 -6.18 -8.97
CA PHE A 432 16.21 -6.72 -7.69
C PHE A 432 17.13 -7.93 -7.88
N LEU A 433 16.68 -8.95 -8.63
CA LEU A 433 17.47 -10.15 -8.90
C LEU A 433 18.79 -9.83 -9.60
N GLN A 434 18.80 -8.91 -10.57
CA GLN A 434 20.05 -8.44 -11.18
C GLN A 434 21.00 -7.79 -10.15
N GLY A 435 20.47 -6.97 -9.25
CA GLY A 435 21.25 -6.34 -8.18
C GLY A 435 21.93 -7.36 -7.26
N MET A 436 21.24 -8.47 -6.95
CA MET A 436 21.80 -9.58 -6.17
C MET A 436 23.01 -10.23 -6.87
N HIS A 437 22.97 -10.38 -8.20
CA HIS A 437 24.04 -11.01 -8.96
C HIS A 437 25.29 -10.13 -9.13
N GLN A 438 25.12 -8.81 -9.22
CA GLN A 438 26.25 -7.89 -9.45
C GLN A 438 27.29 -7.94 -8.32
N GLU A 439 26.88 -8.11 -7.06
CA GLU A 439 27.84 -8.29 -5.96
C GLU A 439 28.63 -9.59 -6.10
N GLN A 440 27.96 -10.66 -6.52
CA GLN A 440 28.60 -11.97 -6.70
C GLN A 440 29.69 -11.92 -7.78
N ASP A 441 29.42 -11.28 -8.91
CA ASP A 441 30.39 -11.11 -10.00
C ASP A 441 31.57 -10.23 -9.57
N THR A 442 31.31 -9.17 -8.80
CA THR A 442 32.37 -8.29 -8.29
C THR A 442 33.28 -9.04 -7.31
N TRP A 443 32.70 -9.90 -6.47
CA TRP A 443 33.44 -10.75 -5.54
C TRP A 443 34.28 -11.79 -6.28
N LEU A 444 33.71 -12.46 -7.29
CA LEU A 444 34.45 -13.40 -8.15
C LEU A 444 35.58 -12.72 -8.92
N ALA A 445 35.36 -11.51 -9.42
CA ALA A 445 36.40 -10.73 -10.10
C ALA A 445 37.55 -10.38 -9.15
N LEU A 446 37.27 -10.00 -7.89
CA LEU A 446 38.31 -9.76 -6.88
C LEU A 446 39.09 -11.03 -6.52
N VAL A 447 38.41 -12.17 -6.41
CA VAL A 447 39.07 -13.47 -6.19
C VAL A 447 39.93 -13.87 -7.39
N ALA A 448 39.41 -13.72 -8.61
CA ALA A 448 40.13 -14.05 -9.85
C ALA A 448 41.33 -13.12 -10.11
N ALA A 449 41.28 -11.87 -9.64
CA ALA A 449 42.38 -10.91 -9.73
C ALA A 449 43.54 -11.18 -8.76
N GLY A 450 43.53 -12.33 -8.06
CA GLY A 450 44.63 -12.75 -7.20
C GLY A 450 44.66 -12.01 -5.86
N ALA A 451 43.52 -11.54 -5.36
CA ALA A 451 43.42 -11.07 -3.98
C ALA A 451 43.92 -12.20 -3.03
N PRO A 452 44.98 -11.96 -2.25
CA PRO A 452 45.70 -13.00 -1.54
C PRO A 452 44.95 -13.40 -0.26
N TRP A 453 43.87 -14.18 -0.39
CA TRP A 453 43.14 -14.73 0.74
C TRP A 453 43.05 -16.26 0.76
N CYS A 454 43.56 -16.95 -0.28
CA CYS A 454 43.73 -18.41 -0.23
C CYS A 454 45.08 -18.87 0.34
N THR A 455 45.94 -17.96 0.82
CA THR A 455 47.27 -18.31 1.36
C THR A 455 47.39 -18.24 2.89
N LEU A 456 46.28 -18.17 3.62
CA LEU A 456 46.27 -18.06 5.09
C LEU A 456 45.62 -19.26 5.76
N HIS A 457 46.02 -20.48 5.37
CA HIS A 457 45.82 -21.70 6.16
C HIS A 457 46.78 -22.84 5.77
N SER A 458 48.06 -22.56 5.49
CA SER A 458 49.05 -23.60 5.15
C SER A 458 49.91 -24.10 6.32
N GLU A 459 49.61 -23.79 7.58
CA GLU A 459 50.41 -24.27 8.72
C GLU A 459 49.71 -25.22 9.69
N LEU A 460 48.52 -25.73 9.36
CA LEU A 460 47.93 -26.83 10.14
C LEU A 460 47.47 -27.96 9.21
N THR A 461 48.01 -29.14 9.51
CA THR A 461 47.63 -30.49 9.10
C THR A 461 48.03 -30.97 7.70
N THR A 462 49.20 -31.59 7.72
CA THR A 462 49.53 -32.85 7.05
C THR A 462 48.36 -33.85 7.05
N ALA A 463 48.11 -34.44 5.88
CA ALA A 463 47.40 -35.70 5.62
C ALA A 463 45.88 -35.75 5.89
N MET A 464 45.08 -35.45 4.88
CA MET A 464 43.85 -36.21 4.56
C MET A 464 43.45 -36.00 3.08
N ASP A 465 42.83 -37.03 2.52
CA ASP A 465 42.64 -37.31 1.09
C ASP A 465 42.14 -36.17 0.19
N LEU A 466 42.69 -36.17 -1.04
CA LEU A 466 42.29 -35.36 -2.19
C LEU A 466 40.89 -35.76 -2.70
N GLU A 467 39.83 -35.28 -2.06
CA GLU A 467 38.55 -35.08 -2.73
C GLU A 467 38.55 -33.75 -3.48
N ARG A 468 37.97 -33.74 -4.69
CA ARG A 468 37.94 -32.61 -5.62
C ARG A 468 37.52 -31.31 -4.91
N PRO A 469 38.13 -30.15 -5.23
CA PRO A 469 37.67 -28.88 -4.70
C PRO A 469 36.18 -28.72 -5.03
N PRO A 470 35.33 -28.34 -4.06
CA PRO A 470 33.91 -28.20 -4.29
C PRO A 470 33.72 -27.21 -5.43
N SER A 471 33.20 -27.71 -6.55
CA SER A 471 32.81 -26.90 -7.70
C SER A 471 31.95 -25.74 -7.20
N CYS A 472 32.32 -24.51 -7.57
CA CYS A 472 31.65 -23.25 -7.20
C CYS A 472 30.12 -23.38 -7.21
N LYS A 473 29.54 -23.66 -6.04
CA LYS A 473 28.09 -23.81 -5.81
C LYS A 473 27.37 -22.47 -5.61
N MET A 474 28.02 -21.33 -5.87
CA MET A 474 27.45 -20.01 -5.57
C MET A 474 26.24 -19.63 -6.43
N TYR A 475 26.11 -20.19 -7.65
CA TYR A 475 24.93 -19.94 -8.48
C TYR A 475 23.63 -20.53 -7.90
N SER A 476 23.67 -21.38 -6.86
CA SER A 476 22.44 -21.94 -6.28
C SER A 476 21.71 -21.02 -5.30
N GLU A 477 22.35 -20.01 -4.72
CA GLU A 477 21.72 -19.22 -3.65
C GLU A 477 20.65 -18.25 -4.17
N ALA A 478 20.88 -17.58 -5.31
CA ALA A 478 19.87 -16.74 -5.93
C ALA A 478 18.66 -17.55 -6.44
N ALA A 479 18.92 -18.73 -7.01
CA ALA A 479 17.88 -19.68 -7.45
C ALA A 479 17.02 -20.23 -6.30
N GLN A 480 17.42 -20.03 -5.04
CA GLN A 480 16.63 -20.43 -3.88
C GLN A 480 15.67 -19.33 -3.39
N LYS A 481 15.86 -18.08 -3.80
CA LYS A 481 15.07 -16.93 -3.34
C LYS A 481 13.69 -16.91 -4.01
N ARG A 482 12.67 -16.51 -3.25
CA ARG A 482 11.30 -16.26 -3.70
C ARG A 482 11.04 -14.77 -3.67
N VAL A 483 11.05 -14.15 -4.85
CA VAL A 483 10.72 -12.74 -5.01
C VAL A 483 9.36 -12.63 -5.70
N LEU A 484 8.37 -12.14 -4.96
CA LEU A 484 7.03 -11.82 -5.46
C LEU A 484 6.90 -10.30 -5.56
N ASN A 485 6.26 -9.82 -6.62
CA ASN A 485 6.15 -8.42 -6.93
C ASN A 485 4.69 -8.07 -7.21
N PHE A 486 4.17 -7.06 -6.52
CA PHE A 486 2.75 -6.73 -6.50
C PHE A 486 2.50 -5.29 -6.95
N TYR A 487 1.47 -5.12 -7.77
CA TYR A 487 1.11 -3.85 -8.42
C TYR A 487 -0.36 -3.51 -8.27
N GLY A 488 -0.69 -2.23 -8.12
CA GLY A 488 -2.07 -1.73 -8.01
C GLY A 488 -2.62 -1.24 -9.35
N HIS A 489 -2.09 -0.12 -9.84
CA HIS A 489 -2.52 0.79 -10.91
C HIS A 489 -3.68 0.47 -11.87
N THR A 490 -3.88 -0.76 -12.32
CA THR A 490 -5.02 -1.06 -13.19
C THR A 490 -6.05 -1.87 -12.49
N HIS A 491 -7.31 -1.61 -12.82
CA HIS A 491 -8.46 -2.38 -12.36
C HIS A 491 -8.56 -3.80 -12.98
N ILE A 492 -7.43 -4.46 -13.19
CA ILE A 492 -7.31 -5.79 -13.78
C ILE A 492 -6.46 -6.60 -12.83
N GLN A 493 -6.95 -7.79 -12.51
CA GLN A 493 -6.13 -8.82 -11.89
C GLN A 493 -5.35 -9.58 -12.95
N GLN A 494 -4.02 -9.50 -12.90
CA GLN A 494 -3.15 -10.21 -13.83
C GLN A 494 -2.06 -10.96 -13.08
N CYS A 495 -1.79 -12.17 -13.57
CA CYS A 495 -0.67 -12.97 -13.14
C CYS A 495 0.33 -13.12 -14.29
N VAL A 496 1.60 -12.80 -14.03
CA VAL A 496 2.70 -13.07 -14.96
C VAL A 496 3.65 -14.07 -14.29
N PRO A 497 3.86 -15.26 -14.89
CA PRO A 497 4.84 -16.21 -14.41
C PRO A 497 6.27 -15.66 -14.58
N PRO A 498 7.28 -16.27 -13.96
CA PRO A 498 8.67 -15.86 -14.13
C PRO A 498 9.04 -15.77 -15.63
N LEU A 499 9.54 -14.61 -16.05
CA LEU A 499 9.90 -14.36 -17.46
C LEU A 499 11.19 -15.07 -17.93
N ASP A 500 11.76 -15.98 -17.14
CA ASP A 500 13.13 -16.40 -17.38
C ASP A 500 13.31 -17.47 -18.47
N ASN A 501 14.00 -17.05 -19.54
CA ASN A 501 14.59 -17.90 -20.58
C ASN A 501 16.02 -18.37 -20.22
N ARG A 502 16.56 -18.04 -19.03
CA ARG A 502 17.95 -18.34 -18.63
C ARG A 502 18.14 -19.69 -17.92
N GLY A 503 17.12 -20.52 -17.89
CA GLY A 503 17.26 -21.95 -17.56
C GLY A 503 17.11 -22.30 -16.09
N ASP A 504 16.81 -21.32 -15.24
CA ASP A 504 16.32 -21.60 -13.90
C ASP A 504 14.88 -22.07 -14.03
N LYS A 505 14.66 -23.38 -13.78
CA LYS A 505 13.32 -23.99 -13.75
C LYS A 505 12.57 -23.52 -12.50
N GLU A 506 12.28 -22.23 -12.40
CA GLU A 506 11.24 -21.79 -11.49
C GLU A 506 9.93 -22.46 -11.88
N ASP A 507 9.11 -22.72 -10.87
CA ASP A 507 7.81 -23.35 -11.06
C ASP A 507 6.96 -22.45 -11.97
N PRO A 508 6.61 -22.89 -13.20
CA PRO A 508 5.82 -22.07 -14.12
C PRO A 508 4.41 -21.83 -13.61
N SER A 509 3.95 -22.56 -12.57
CA SER A 509 2.69 -22.29 -11.90
C SER A 509 2.75 -21.16 -10.87
N LEU A 510 3.95 -20.72 -10.49
CA LEU A 510 4.11 -19.61 -9.56
C LEU A 510 3.90 -18.29 -10.28
N CYS A 511 2.97 -17.49 -9.76
CA CYS A 511 2.87 -16.09 -10.15
C CYS A 511 3.96 -15.26 -9.46
N THR A 512 4.75 -14.50 -10.20
CA THR A 512 5.82 -13.68 -9.59
C THR A 512 5.63 -12.19 -9.77
N ASP A 513 4.97 -11.77 -10.85
CA ASP A 513 4.55 -10.39 -11.05
C ASP A 513 3.02 -10.36 -11.08
N ILE A 514 2.43 -9.73 -10.08
CA ILE A 514 1.02 -9.83 -9.73
C ILE A 514 0.41 -8.43 -9.75
N LEU A 515 -0.57 -8.21 -10.61
CA LEU A 515 -1.37 -7.00 -10.64
C LEU A 515 -2.65 -7.28 -9.87
N THR A 516 -2.87 -6.57 -8.76
CA THR A 516 -3.99 -6.80 -7.83
C THR A 516 -5.08 -5.75 -7.94
N GLY A 517 -4.90 -4.74 -8.80
CA GLY A 517 -5.85 -3.65 -8.90
C GLY A 517 -7.19 -4.10 -9.46
N GLY A 518 -8.24 -3.42 -8.99
CA GLY A 518 -9.62 -3.69 -9.35
C GLY A 518 -10.52 -3.93 -8.14
N ALA A 519 -10.02 -3.76 -6.92
CA ALA A 519 -10.82 -4.09 -5.76
C ALA A 519 -11.80 -2.98 -5.33
N GLY A 520 -11.60 -1.73 -5.73
CA GLY A 520 -12.52 -0.62 -5.41
C GLY A 520 -12.53 0.56 -6.39
N GLY A 521 -11.63 0.64 -7.37
CA GLY A 521 -11.65 1.69 -8.40
C GLY A 521 -12.57 1.34 -9.57
N CYS A 522 -13.53 2.22 -9.92
CA CYS A 522 -14.45 2.20 -11.07
C CYS A 522 -14.52 0.90 -11.90
N CYS A 523 -14.79 -0.23 -11.25
CA CYS A 523 -14.83 -1.49 -11.95
C CYS A 523 -16.18 -1.57 -12.64
N GLY A 524 -16.14 -1.42 -13.96
CA GLY A 524 -17.22 -1.93 -14.82
C GLY A 524 -17.28 -3.45 -14.69
N ASP A 525 -17.14 -4.16 -15.81
CA ASP A 525 -17.29 -5.61 -15.82
C ASP A 525 -16.03 -6.44 -15.50
N LYS A 526 -15.04 -5.87 -14.82
CA LYS A 526 -13.72 -6.50 -14.64
C LYS A 526 -13.63 -7.37 -13.37
N PRO A 527 -12.70 -8.35 -13.33
CA PRO A 527 -12.39 -9.10 -12.10
C PRO A 527 -11.88 -8.15 -11.01
N ALA A 528 -12.52 -8.22 -9.86
CA ALA A 528 -12.24 -7.47 -8.65
C ALA A 528 -11.98 -8.47 -7.52
N GLY A 529 -10.94 -8.27 -6.71
CA GLY A 529 -10.56 -9.25 -5.69
C GLY A 529 -9.23 -8.95 -5.00
N PHE A 530 -8.59 -9.96 -4.44
CA PHE A 530 -7.32 -9.86 -3.73
C PHE A 530 -6.41 -11.07 -4.04
N VAL A 531 -5.19 -11.07 -3.51
CA VAL A 531 -4.28 -12.22 -3.54
C VAL A 531 -4.09 -12.74 -2.12
N ALA A 532 -4.03 -14.05 -1.94
CA ALA A 532 -3.51 -14.65 -0.73
C ALA A 532 -2.15 -15.31 -0.99
N VAL A 533 -1.18 -15.04 -0.12
CA VAL A 533 0.16 -15.62 -0.17
C VAL A 533 0.44 -16.35 1.12
N THR A 534 0.88 -17.59 1.02
CA THR A 534 1.22 -18.45 2.16
C THR A 534 2.66 -18.90 2.07
N TRP A 535 3.19 -19.43 3.17
CA TRP A 535 4.45 -20.17 3.16
C TRP A 535 4.14 -21.64 2.95
N ASN A 536 5.00 -22.37 2.22
CA ASN A 536 4.90 -23.82 2.18
C ASN A 536 5.67 -24.44 3.38
N LYS A 537 5.67 -25.77 3.48
CA LYS A 537 6.38 -26.47 4.56
C LYS A 537 7.90 -26.26 4.56
N ASP A 538 8.47 -25.88 3.42
CA ASP A 538 9.88 -25.54 3.27
C ASP A 538 10.16 -24.07 3.60
N GLY A 539 9.16 -23.31 4.07
CA GLY A 539 9.29 -21.90 4.39
C GLY A 539 9.38 -20.98 3.17
N LYS A 540 8.96 -21.43 1.98
CA LYS A 540 8.95 -20.62 0.74
C LYS A 540 7.56 -20.06 0.46
N MET A 541 7.49 -18.78 0.09
CA MET A 541 6.23 -18.16 -0.31
C MET A 541 5.66 -18.76 -1.60
N THR A 542 4.34 -18.94 -1.62
CA THR A 542 3.54 -19.38 -2.76
C THR A 542 2.22 -18.62 -2.79
N ASN A 543 1.72 -18.28 -3.97
CA ASN A 543 0.37 -17.72 -4.09
C ASN A 543 -0.62 -18.86 -3.89
N GLU A 544 -1.50 -18.70 -2.91
CA GLU A 544 -2.52 -19.69 -2.61
C GLU A 544 -3.74 -19.50 -3.50
N CYS A 545 -4.18 -18.24 -3.63
CA CYS A 545 -5.38 -17.90 -4.37
C CYS A 545 -5.25 -16.50 -4.99
N PHE A 546 -5.78 -16.35 -6.20
CA PHE A 546 -5.70 -15.11 -6.98
C PHE A 546 -6.90 -14.94 -7.92
N LEU A 547 -6.98 -15.71 -9.00
CA LEU A 547 -8.09 -15.70 -9.98
C LEU A 547 -9.11 -16.82 -9.74
N GLN A 548 -9.12 -17.39 -8.53
CA GLN A 548 -10.07 -18.43 -8.14
C GLN A 548 -11.32 -17.75 -7.54
N GLU A 549 -12.45 -18.45 -7.50
CA GLU A 549 -13.74 -17.92 -7.00
C GLU A 549 -13.66 -17.44 -5.54
N ASP A 550 -12.74 -18.01 -4.78
CA ASP A 550 -12.45 -17.70 -3.39
C ASP A 550 -11.69 -16.37 -3.17
N CYS A 551 -11.06 -15.81 -4.20
CA CYS A 551 -10.37 -14.51 -4.12
C CYS A 551 -10.91 -13.43 -5.06
N THR A 552 -11.93 -13.74 -5.85
CA THR A 552 -12.51 -12.83 -6.83
C THR A 552 -14.03 -12.71 -6.65
N ILE A 553 -14.61 -11.55 -6.95
CA ILE A 553 -16.07 -11.35 -6.86
C ILE A 553 -16.82 -12.05 -8.00
N ARG A 554 -16.13 -12.37 -9.10
CA ARG A 554 -16.72 -12.96 -10.31
C ARG A 554 -15.94 -14.20 -10.69
N ASP A 555 -16.63 -15.23 -11.15
CA ASP A 555 -15.99 -16.42 -11.73
C ASP A 555 -15.28 -16.00 -13.01
N TRP A 556 -13.95 -15.94 -12.95
CA TRP A 556 -13.11 -15.77 -14.13
C TRP A 556 -12.26 -17.02 -14.27
N SER A 557 -12.53 -17.79 -15.33
CA SER A 557 -11.54 -18.77 -15.77
C SER A 557 -10.27 -18.01 -16.14
N LEU A 558 -9.12 -18.42 -15.60
CA LEU A 558 -7.78 -18.10 -16.12
C LEU A 558 -7.74 -18.37 -17.63
N VAL A 559 -8.18 -17.42 -18.45
CA VAL A 559 -7.93 -17.49 -19.88
C VAL A 559 -6.45 -17.13 -20.01
N GLN A 560 -5.59 -18.15 -20.05
CA GLN A 560 -4.20 -18.08 -20.50
C GLN A 560 -4.12 -17.66 -21.99
N GLU A 561 -4.87 -16.66 -22.40
CA GLU A 561 -4.64 -16.01 -23.69
C GLU A 561 -3.43 -15.11 -23.49
N ASN A 562 -2.27 -15.62 -23.93
CA ASN A 562 -1.06 -14.92 -24.34
C ASN A 562 -1.22 -13.39 -24.45
N ALA A 563 -1.30 -12.70 -23.32
CA ALA A 563 -1.08 -11.26 -23.22
C ALA A 563 0.43 -11.00 -23.28
N THR A 564 1.10 -11.61 -24.26
CA THR A 564 2.38 -11.15 -24.74
C THR A 564 2.16 -9.76 -25.32
N ARG A 565 2.63 -8.76 -24.56
CA ARG A 565 3.23 -7.52 -25.06
C ARG A 565 2.82 -7.13 -26.48
N SER A 566 1.78 -6.32 -26.61
CA SER A 566 1.87 -5.21 -27.55
C SER A 566 0.85 -4.13 -27.19
N ALA A 567 1.35 -2.93 -26.93
CA ALA A 567 0.58 -1.68 -27.00
C ALA A 567 0.18 -1.33 -28.45
N ALA A 568 0.01 -2.33 -29.32
CA ALA A 568 -0.53 -2.15 -30.65
C ALA A 568 -2.05 -2.24 -30.56
N LYS A 569 -2.75 -1.24 -31.11
CA LYS A 569 -4.21 -1.21 -31.25
C LYS A 569 -4.74 -2.61 -31.62
N PRO A 570 -5.84 -3.08 -31.00
CA PRO A 570 -6.39 -4.39 -31.30
C PRO A 570 -6.76 -4.44 -32.78
N THR A 571 -6.02 -5.24 -33.55
CA THR A 571 -6.49 -5.66 -34.86
C THR A 571 -7.58 -6.70 -34.61
N LYS A 572 -8.75 -6.48 -35.22
CA LYS A 572 -9.91 -7.37 -35.09
C LYS A 572 -9.49 -8.81 -35.38
N VAL A 573 -9.47 -9.65 -34.36
CA VAL A 573 -9.44 -11.10 -34.55
C VAL A 573 -10.81 -11.51 -35.11
N PRO A 574 -10.87 -12.23 -36.24
CA PRO A 574 -12.14 -12.66 -36.83
C PRO A 574 -12.86 -13.62 -35.87
N ALA A 575 -14.10 -13.29 -35.51
CA ALA A 575 -15.01 -14.18 -34.80
C ALA A 575 -15.25 -15.44 -35.65
N GLY A 576 -14.62 -16.56 -35.31
CA GLY A 576 -14.87 -17.79 -36.06
C GLY A 576 -14.00 -19.01 -35.77
N LYS A 577 -12.91 -18.90 -35.01
CA LYS A 577 -12.11 -20.08 -34.62
C LYS A 577 -11.49 -19.91 -33.23
N GLN A 578 -12.25 -20.24 -32.19
CA GLN A 578 -11.69 -20.63 -30.90
C GLN A 578 -11.56 -22.15 -30.92
N GLU A 579 -10.33 -22.63 -31.11
CA GLU A 579 -10.01 -24.04 -30.89
C GLU A 579 -9.99 -24.30 -29.37
N GLN A 580 -10.75 -25.32 -28.98
CA GLN A 580 -10.88 -25.82 -27.62
C GLN A 580 -9.56 -26.38 -27.10
N VAL A 581 -9.16 -25.99 -25.89
CA VAL A 581 -8.22 -26.78 -25.09
C VAL A 581 -8.73 -26.82 -23.64
N CYS A 582 -9.46 -27.88 -23.31
CA CYS A 582 -9.58 -28.33 -21.94
C CYS A 582 -8.33 -29.14 -21.61
N HIS A 583 -7.59 -28.75 -20.56
CA HIS A 583 -6.78 -29.70 -19.82
C HIS A 583 -6.62 -29.24 -18.37
N ASN A 584 -7.60 -29.63 -17.54
CA ASN A 584 -7.45 -30.25 -16.21
C ASN A 584 -8.40 -29.70 -15.13
N THR A 585 -9.67 -30.13 -15.13
CA THR A 585 -10.41 -30.51 -13.92
C THR A 585 -11.41 -31.63 -14.25
N VAL A 586 -11.72 -32.47 -13.26
CA VAL A 586 -12.36 -33.80 -13.40
C VAL A 586 -13.89 -33.74 -13.40
N ASP A 587 -14.47 -32.54 -13.39
CA ASP A 587 -15.86 -32.35 -12.96
C ASP A 587 -16.84 -31.97 -14.10
N ASP A 588 -16.45 -32.14 -15.38
CA ASP A 588 -17.35 -31.91 -16.52
C ASP A 588 -18.11 -33.20 -16.95
N PRO A 589 -19.46 -33.22 -16.88
CA PRO A 589 -20.31 -34.37 -17.22
C PRO A 589 -20.29 -34.77 -18.71
N ARG A 590 -19.54 -34.06 -19.57
CA ARG A 590 -19.42 -34.34 -21.01
C ARG A 590 -18.16 -35.13 -21.38
N CYS A 591 -17.30 -35.47 -20.43
CA CYS A 591 -16.07 -36.22 -20.66
C CYS A 591 -16.29 -37.76 -20.68
N PRO A 592 -15.65 -38.53 -21.60
CA PRO A 592 -15.70 -39.98 -21.58
C PRO A 592 -14.93 -40.52 -20.36
N GLY A 593 -15.64 -40.90 -19.30
CA GLY A 593 -15.05 -41.32 -18.02
C GLY A 593 -15.74 -40.73 -16.77
N TYR A 594 -16.77 -39.90 -16.94
CA TYR A 594 -17.58 -39.38 -15.85
C TYR A 594 -18.23 -40.52 -15.03
N ALA A 595 -17.72 -40.76 -13.83
CA ALA A 595 -18.37 -41.57 -12.80
C ALA A 595 -19.28 -40.64 -11.99
N GLY A 596 -20.54 -40.50 -12.41
CA GLY A 596 -21.50 -39.56 -11.83
C GLY A 596 -21.69 -39.68 -10.31
N PRO A 597 -22.46 -38.78 -9.68
CA PRO A 597 -22.54 -38.67 -8.23
C PRO A 597 -22.96 -40.00 -7.61
N LEU A 598 -22.14 -40.49 -6.67
CA LEU A 598 -22.47 -41.63 -5.82
C LEU A 598 -23.81 -41.34 -5.13
N LYS A 599 -24.83 -42.14 -5.49
CA LYS A 599 -26.14 -42.11 -4.85
C LYS A 599 -26.00 -42.59 -3.40
N LEU A 600 -26.54 -41.82 -2.46
CA LEU A 600 -27.15 -42.36 -1.23
C LEU A 600 -28.58 -42.77 -1.53
#